data_AF-A0A7N2R085-F1
#
_entry.id   AF-A0A7N2R085-F1
#
_cell.length_a   1.000
_cell.length_b   1.000
_cell.length_c   1.000
_cell.angle_alpha   90.00
_cell.angle_beta   90.00
_cell.angle_gamma   90.00
#
_symmetry.space_group_name_H-M   'P 1'
#
loop_
_entity.id
_entity.type
_entity.pdbx_description
1 polymer ?
#
loop_
_entity_poly.entity_id
_entity_poly.type
_entity_poly.pdbx_seq_one_letter_code
_entity_poly.pdbx_strand_id
1 'polypeptide(L)'
;MEVDRIRDIERCSFILSSNCMIRASRTAIFQNLLTSVDTSNPSSSSHQWKYHVFLSFRGEDTRKSFTDHLHTALKQEGVITFRDKENLERGKPISLELLKAIEESLFAIVILSRNYASSTWCFDELVKIMECRKKIGLIVMPIFYDVDPSEVRKLMGRYAEAFIEHEKNFKKNINKVHTWKATLTEVANLA
;
A
#
# COMPACT_ATOMS: atom_id res chain seq x y z
N MET A 1 33.25 -1.29 15.97
CA MET A 1 33.29 -1.65 14.54
C MET A 1 32.54 -2.96 14.41
N GLU A 2 31.52 -2.94 13.55
CA GLU A 2 31.08 -4.11 12.77
C GLU A 2 30.51 -5.31 13.51
N VAL A 3 29.20 -5.28 13.80
CA VAL A 3 28.18 -6.33 13.48
C VAL A 3 26.81 -5.60 13.46
N ASP A 4 25.84 -6.05 12.65
CA ASP A 4 24.41 -5.62 12.58
C ASP A 4 23.92 -4.86 11.33
N ARG A 5 24.63 -4.93 10.20
CA ARG A 5 24.12 -4.43 8.90
C ARG A 5 23.56 -5.48 7.93
N ILE A 6 23.19 -6.67 8.40
CA ILE A 6 22.70 -7.76 7.54
C ILE A 6 21.49 -8.46 8.19
N ARG A 7 20.33 -7.77 8.25
CA ARG A 7 19.02 -8.41 8.46
C ARG A 7 17.89 -7.84 7.58
N ASP A 8 18.12 -6.78 6.82
CA ASP A 8 17.08 -6.11 6.02
C ASP A 8 17.00 -6.54 4.54
N ILE A 9 17.65 -7.65 4.15
CA ILE A 9 17.75 -8.06 2.73
C ILE A 9 17.07 -9.41 2.40
N GLU A 10 16.62 -10.22 3.37
CA GLU A 10 15.97 -11.51 3.08
C GLU A 10 14.50 -11.43 2.59
N ARG A 11 13.93 -10.24 2.39
CA ARG A 11 12.57 -10.11 1.79
C ARG A 11 12.48 -9.22 0.55
N CYS A 12 13.60 -8.73 0.03
CA CYS A 12 13.64 -7.94 -1.21
C CYS A 12 14.86 -8.31 -2.07
N SER A 13 14.89 -9.55 -2.58
CA SER A 13 15.62 -9.89 -3.80
C SER A 13 15.10 -11.20 -4.39
N PHE A 14 14.29 -11.09 -5.43
CA PHE A 14 14.56 -11.82 -6.67
C PHE A 14 14.03 -10.93 -7.81
N ILE A 15 14.91 -10.04 -8.26
CA ILE A 15 14.70 -9.19 -9.44
C ILE A 15 14.77 -10.07 -10.70
N LEU A 16 13.92 -9.74 -11.66
CA LEU A 16 14.00 -10.09 -13.08
C LEU A 16 15.46 -10.24 -13.59
N SER A 17 15.92 -11.45 -13.93
CA SER A 17 16.68 -11.74 -15.17
C SER A 17 16.95 -13.24 -15.39
N SER A 18 16.54 -13.69 -16.58
CA SER A 18 16.96 -14.83 -17.43
C SER A 18 17.70 -16.05 -16.85
N ASN A 19 17.02 -17.20 -16.99
CA ASN A 19 17.53 -18.57 -17.19
C ASN A 19 18.59 -19.10 -16.19
N CYS A 20 18.11 -19.64 -15.06
CA CYS A 20 18.68 -20.87 -14.50
C CYS A 20 17.57 -21.67 -13.80
N MET A 21 17.55 -22.96 -14.06
CA MET A 21 16.58 -23.93 -13.56
C MET A 21 16.49 -23.96 -12.03
N ILE A 22 15.34 -24.47 -11.56
CA ILE A 22 15.01 -24.88 -10.18
C ILE A 22 14.31 -23.79 -9.33
N ARG A 23 13.00 -23.70 -9.55
CA ARG A 23 11.97 -24.00 -8.54
C ARG A 23 12.45 -23.92 -7.08
N ALA A 24 12.31 -22.74 -6.46
CA ALA A 24 11.80 -22.55 -5.09
C ALA A 24 12.18 -21.16 -4.59
N SER A 25 11.22 -20.24 -4.61
CA SER A 25 11.00 -19.27 -3.52
C SER A 25 9.69 -18.55 -3.82
N ARG A 26 8.59 -19.26 -3.57
CA ARG A 26 7.30 -18.60 -3.38
C ARG A 26 7.43 -17.81 -2.08
N THR A 27 7.61 -16.51 -2.18
CA THR A 27 7.63 -15.61 -1.03
C THR A 27 6.36 -15.84 -0.21
N ALA A 28 6.45 -15.90 1.13
CA ALA A 28 5.30 -16.21 1.99
C ALA A 28 4.08 -15.31 1.74
N ILE A 29 4.31 -14.07 1.29
CA ILE A 29 3.28 -13.12 0.86
C ILE A 29 2.52 -13.62 -0.38
N PHE A 30 3.25 -14.05 -1.41
CA PHE A 30 2.65 -14.64 -2.62
C PHE A 30 1.98 -15.96 -2.32
N GLN A 31 2.56 -16.81 -1.46
CA GLN A 31 1.91 -18.06 -1.05
C GLN A 31 0.61 -17.78 -0.28
N ASN A 32 0.58 -16.80 0.64
CA ASN A 32 -0.62 -16.40 1.36
C ASN A 32 -1.69 -15.79 0.44
N LEU A 33 -1.28 -14.94 -0.51
CA LEU A 33 -2.14 -14.35 -1.55
C LEU A 33 -2.78 -15.46 -2.40
N LEU A 34 -1.98 -16.40 -2.91
CA LEU A 34 -2.46 -17.53 -3.71
C LEU A 34 -3.38 -18.46 -2.91
N THR A 35 -3.04 -18.81 -1.67
CA THR A 35 -3.90 -19.65 -0.82
C THR A 35 -5.23 -18.98 -0.46
N SER A 36 -5.25 -17.65 -0.31
CA SER A 36 -6.48 -16.90 -0.03
C SER A 36 -7.39 -16.80 -1.25
N VAL A 37 -6.82 -16.77 -2.47
CA VAL A 37 -7.58 -16.81 -3.72
C VAL A 37 -8.18 -18.21 -3.96
N ASP A 38 -7.43 -19.28 -3.64
CA ASP A 38 -7.90 -20.66 -3.83
C ASP A 38 -9.00 -21.08 -2.81
N THR A 39 -9.11 -20.44 -1.66
CA THR A 39 -10.06 -20.80 -0.58
C THR A 39 -11.38 -20.01 -0.60
N SER A 40 -11.53 -19.01 -1.47
CA SER A 40 -12.77 -18.25 -1.58
C SER A 40 -13.84 -19.02 -2.36
N ASN A 41 -14.53 -19.93 -1.68
CA ASN A 41 -15.74 -20.57 -2.18
C ASN A 41 -16.93 -19.58 -2.02
N PRO A 42 -17.81 -19.39 -3.02
CA PRO A 42 -18.85 -18.36 -2.96
C PRO A 42 -20.03 -18.83 -2.11
N SER A 43 -19.88 -18.84 -0.78
CA SER A 43 -20.99 -19.07 0.14
C SER A 43 -21.49 -17.76 0.74
N SER A 44 -22.60 -17.28 0.17
CA SER A 44 -23.62 -16.37 0.72
C SER A 44 -23.19 -15.06 1.42
N SER A 45 -22.33 -14.26 0.80
CA SER A 45 -22.45 -12.80 0.93
C SER A 45 -22.19 -12.15 -0.44
N SER A 46 -23.04 -11.21 -0.84
CA SER A 46 -23.11 -10.63 -2.18
C SER A 46 -21.96 -9.65 -2.51
N HIS A 47 -20.77 -9.83 -1.95
CA HIS A 47 -19.61 -9.01 -2.27
C HIS A 47 -18.86 -9.65 -3.43
N GLN A 48 -19.18 -9.23 -4.65
CA GLN A 48 -18.41 -9.58 -5.84
C GLN A 48 -17.10 -8.79 -5.82
N TRP A 49 -16.02 -9.45 -5.41
CA TRP A 49 -14.68 -8.88 -5.56
C TRP A 49 -14.31 -8.83 -7.04
N LYS A 50 -13.84 -7.67 -7.49
CA LYS A 50 -13.41 -7.43 -8.87
C LYS A 50 -11.89 -7.52 -9.01
N TYR A 51 -11.17 -7.21 -7.93
CA TYR A 51 -9.71 -7.20 -7.89
C TYR A 51 -9.22 -8.07 -6.74
N HIS A 52 -8.10 -8.76 -6.93
CA HIS A 52 -7.40 -9.40 -5.83
C HIS A 52 -6.60 -8.38 -5.03
N VAL A 53 -5.95 -7.42 -5.69
CA VAL A 53 -5.06 -6.45 -5.04
C VAL A 53 -5.39 -5.03 -5.46
N PHE A 54 -5.47 -4.13 -4.49
CA PHE A 54 -5.42 -2.68 -4.66
C PHE A 54 -4.00 -2.19 -4.33
N LEU A 55 -3.36 -1.44 -5.24
CA LEU A 55 -2.07 -0.79 -4.99
C LEU A 55 -2.28 0.69 -4.65
N SER A 56 -1.99 1.07 -3.40
CA SER A 56 -1.89 2.47 -2.97
C SER A 56 -0.42 2.87 -2.87
N PHE A 57 -0.06 3.99 -3.50
CA PHE A 57 1.33 4.41 -3.60
C PHE A 57 1.43 5.89 -3.93
N ARG A 58 2.56 6.51 -3.56
CA ARG A 58 2.92 7.83 -4.09
C ARG A 58 3.46 7.69 -5.51
N GLY A 59 2.70 8.18 -6.45
CA GLY A 59 2.98 8.09 -7.87
C GLY A 59 4.23 8.84 -8.31
N GLU A 60 4.53 9.98 -7.69
CA GLU A 60 5.78 10.71 -7.93
C GLU A 60 7.01 9.86 -7.56
N ASP A 61 6.91 9.04 -6.52
CA ASP A 61 8.05 8.27 -6.00
C ASP A 61 8.24 6.94 -6.75
N THR A 62 7.14 6.20 -6.98
CA THR A 62 7.24 4.77 -7.33
C THR A 62 6.50 4.37 -8.61
N ARG A 63 5.74 5.26 -9.25
CA ARG A 63 4.84 4.88 -10.37
C ARG A 63 5.60 4.16 -11.46
N LYS A 64 6.67 4.73 -12.00
CA LYS A 64 7.41 4.18 -13.16
C LYS A 64 8.57 3.25 -12.76
N SER A 65 8.67 2.91 -11.48
CA SER A 65 9.78 2.13 -10.93
C SER A 65 9.22 0.91 -10.17
N PHE A 66 9.35 0.91 -8.84
CA PHE A 66 8.96 -0.21 -7.98
C PHE A 66 7.52 -0.67 -8.20
N THR A 67 6.56 0.26 -8.23
CA THR A 67 5.14 -0.08 -8.38
C THR A 67 4.81 -0.63 -9.77
N ASP A 68 5.52 -0.19 -10.82
CA ASP A 68 5.35 -0.73 -12.17
C ASP A 68 5.80 -2.19 -12.26
N HIS A 69 6.97 -2.48 -11.68
CA HIS A 69 7.52 -3.83 -11.62
C HIS A 69 6.64 -4.75 -10.77
N LEU A 70 6.20 -4.30 -9.59
CA LEU A 70 5.29 -5.07 -8.74
C LEU A 70 3.98 -5.39 -9.46
N HIS A 71 3.35 -4.39 -10.07
CA HIS A 71 2.12 -4.58 -10.84
C HIS A 71 2.31 -5.57 -12.01
N THR A 72 3.45 -5.49 -12.70
CA THR A 72 3.78 -6.41 -13.80
C THR A 72 3.97 -7.83 -13.30
N ALA A 73 4.69 -8.03 -12.20
CA ALA A 73 4.88 -9.34 -11.58
C ALA A 73 3.56 -9.96 -11.10
N LEU A 74 2.72 -9.18 -10.41
CA LEU A 74 1.38 -9.61 -10.00
C LEU A 74 0.54 -10.06 -11.20
N LYS A 75 0.57 -9.27 -12.29
CA LYS A 75 -0.15 -9.62 -13.53
C LYS A 75 0.38 -10.90 -14.18
N GLN A 76 1.69 -11.12 -14.18
CA GLN A 76 2.30 -12.35 -14.71
C GLN A 76 1.86 -13.59 -13.92
N GLU A 77 1.63 -13.45 -12.62
CA GLU A 77 1.10 -14.51 -11.74
C GLU A 77 -0.43 -14.63 -11.78
N GLY A 78 -1.12 -13.96 -12.71
CA GLY A 78 -2.59 -14.01 -12.84
C GLY A 78 -3.36 -13.21 -11.79
N VAL A 79 -2.67 -12.36 -10.99
CA VAL A 79 -3.31 -11.54 -9.96
C VAL A 79 -3.94 -10.29 -10.58
N ILE A 80 -5.27 -10.31 -10.71
CA ILE A 80 -6.09 -9.13 -11.07
C ILE A 80 -5.85 -8.00 -10.06
N THR A 81 -5.20 -6.92 -10.52
CA THR A 81 -4.75 -5.83 -9.65
C THR A 81 -5.34 -4.50 -10.12
N PHE A 82 -5.89 -3.72 -9.20
CA PHE A 82 -6.18 -2.30 -9.41
C PHE A 82 -4.97 -1.48 -9.01
N ARG A 83 -4.42 -0.72 -9.97
CA ARG A 83 -3.30 0.19 -9.73
C ARG A 83 -3.81 1.61 -9.69
N ASP A 84 -3.67 2.26 -8.55
CA ASP A 84 -4.13 3.64 -8.41
C ASP A 84 -3.47 4.60 -9.43
N LYS A 85 -4.31 5.48 -9.98
CA LYS A 85 -3.98 6.50 -10.96
C LYS A 85 -3.92 7.86 -10.28
N GLU A 86 -3.09 8.05 -9.26
CA GLU A 86 -2.74 9.38 -8.71
C GLU A 86 -2.27 10.44 -9.76
N ASN A 87 -2.06 10.07 -11.03
CA ASN A 87 -1.86 11.05 -12.12
C ASN A 87 -3.14 11.79 -12.54
N LEU A 88 -4.32 11.38 -12.07
CA LEU A 88 -5.59 12.03 -12.39
C LEU A 88 -5.85 13.20 -11.45
N GLU A 89 -5.49 14.38 -11.94
CA GLU A 89 -5.96 15.72 -11.54
C GLU A 89 -5.94 16.05 -10.03
N ARG A 90 -4.81 16.67 -9.61
CA ARG A 90 -4.73 17.45 -8.37
C ARG A 90 -5.99 18.31 -8.19
N GLY A 91 -6.69 18.14 -7.07
CA GLY A 91 -7.78 19.04 -6.64
C GLY A 91 -9.21 18.51 -6.85
N LYS A 92 -9.41 17.31 -7.39
CA LYS A 92 -10.73 16.66 -7.40
C LYS A 92 -10.97 15.85 -6.12
N PRO A 93 -12.23 15.58 -5.72
CA PRO A 93 -12.54 14.57 -4.71
C PRO A 93 -12.09 13.18 -5.17
N ILE A 94 -11.85 12.25 -4.23
CA ILE A 94 -11.64 10.83 -4.57
C ILE A 94 -12.79 10.37 -5.46
N SER A 95 -12.45 9.79 -6.61
CA SER A 95 -13.47 9.32 -7.55
C SER A 95 -14.26 8.16 -6.93
N LEU A 96 -15.55 8.09 -7.24
CA LEU A 96 -16.40 6.96 -6.83
C LEU A 96 -15.85 5.62 -7.37
N GLU A 97 -15.17 5.64 -8.51
CA GLU A 97 -14.49 4.47 -9.08
C GLU A 97 -13.38 3.97 -8.16
N LEU A 98 -12.55 4.88 -7.62
CA LEU A 98 -11.44 4.53 -6.74
C LEU A 98 -11.95 3.95 -5.40
N LEU A 99 -12.98 4.57 -4.81
CA LEU A 99 -13.62 4.05 -3.59
C LEU A 99 -14.18 2.64 -3.80
N LYS A 100 -14.87 2.43 -4.93
CA LYS A 100 -15.39 1.09 -5.29
C LYS A 100 -14.26 0.09 -5.51
N ALA A 101 -13.17 0.48 -6.16
CA ALA A 101 -12.05 -0.41 -6.37
C ALA A 101 -11.44 -0.91 -5.05
N ILE A 102 -11.38 -0.06 -4.02
CA ILE A 102 -10.94 -0.46 -2.67
C ILE A 102 -11.92 -1.45 -2.04
N GLU A 103 -13.23 -1.19 -2.14
CA GLU A 103 -14.29 -2.07 -1.61
C GLU A 103 -14.38 -3.42 -2.33
N GLU A 104 -14.08 -3.43 -3.63
CA GLU A 104 -14.10 -4.62 -4.49
C GLU A 104 -12.74 -5.33 -4.54
N SER A 105 -11.82 -5.01 -3.61
CA SER A 105 -10.49 -5.64 -3.49
C SER A 105 -10.39 -6.56 -2.27
N LEU A 106 -9.61 -7.64 -2.42
CA LEU A 106 -9.30 -8.57 -1.32
C LEU A 106 -8.15 -8.10 -0.44
N PHE A 107 -7.10 -7.58 -1.08
CA PHE A 107 -5.90 -7.07 -0.45
C PHE A 107 -5.68 -5.61 -0.84
N ALA A 108 -5.12 -4.82 0.07
CA ALA A 108 -4.56 -3.51 -0.24
C ALA A 108 -3.07 -3.51 0.12
N ILE A 109 -2.21 -3.34 -0.88
CA ILE A 109 -0.78 -3.12 -0.68
C ILE A 109 -0.55 -1.61 -0.63
N VAL A 110 -0.03 -1.12 0.49
CA VAL A 110 0.25 0.30 0.73
C VAL A 110 1.76 0.50 0.67
N ILE A 111 2.24 1.15 -0.38
CA ILE A 111 3.66 1.41 -0.62
C ILE A 111 4.01 2.77 -0.01
N LEU A 112 4.49 2.72 1.23
CA LEU A 112 4.92 3.87 2.04
C LEU A 112 6.31 4.28 1.58
N SER A 113 6.37 5.32 0.75
CA SER A 113 7.60 5.90 0.21
C SER A 113 7.92 7.26 0.83
N ARG A 114 9.12 7.77 0.55
CA ARG A 114 9.69 8.98 1.12
C ARG A 114 8.76 10.21 1.13
N ASN A 115 7.97 10.42 0.07
CA ASN A 115 7.06 11.55 -0.05
C ASN A 115 5.58 11.12 0.01
N TYR A 116 5.26 9.93 0.53
CA TYR A 116 3.88 9.47 0.65
C TYR A 116 3.03 10.44 1.48
N ALA A 117 3.57 10.91 2.60
CA ALA A 117 2.87 11.83 3.50
C ALA A 117 2.70 13.25 2.93
N SER A 118 3.35 13.62 1.82
CA SER A 118 3.12 14.95 1.22
C SER A 118 1.82 15.03 0.43
N SER A 119 1.20 13.89 0.09
CA SER A 119 -0.03 13.82 -0.70
C SER A 119 -1.26 13.66 0.19
N THR A 120 -2.12 14.68 0.24
CA THR A 120 -3.42 14.59 0.93
C THR A 120 -4.31 13.50 0.31
N TRP A 121 -4.13 13.23 -0.99
CA TRP A 121 -4.84 12.17 -1.69
C TRP A 121 -4.45 10.79 -1.17
N CYS A 122 -3.15 10.51 -1.04
CA CYS A 122 -2.66 9.26 -0.45
C CYS A 122 -3.22 9.02 0.96
N PHE A 123 -3.48 10.09 1.73
CA PHE A 123 -4.10 9.95 3.05
C PHE A 123 -5.60 9.70 3.00
N ASP A 124 -6.35 10.40 2.15
CA ASP A 124 -7.79 10.16 2.02
C ASP A 124 -8.06 8.72 1.50
N GLU A 125 -7.19 8.20 0.62
CA GLU A 125 -7.17 6.78 0.24
C GLU A 125 -6.87 5.85 1.42
N LEU A 126 -5.83 6.17 2.19
CA LEU A 126 -5.39 5.33 3.31
C LEU A 126 -6.47 5.23 4.39
N VAL A 127 -7.19 6.32 4.66
CA VAL A 127 -8.35 6.33 5.56
C VAL A 127 -9.41 5.38 5.05
N LYS A 128 -9.76 5.44 3.76
CA LYS A 128 -10.75 4.54 3.16
C LYS A 128 -10.33 3.08 3.23
N ILE A 129 -9.07 2.77 2.93
CA ILE A 129 -8.51 1.41 3.04
C ILE A 129 -8.69 0.87 4.46
N MET A 130 -8.36 1.67 5.48
CA MET A 130 -8.48 1.26 6.88
C MET A 130 -9.93 1.17 7.36
N GLU A 131 -10.84 1.96 6.80
CA GLU A 131 -12.27 1.75 6.99
C GLU A 131 -12.74 0.41 6.40
N CYS A 132 -12.34 0.09 5.17
CA CYS A 132 -12.69 -1.18 4.52
C CYS A 132 -12.10 -2.37 5.28
N ARG A 133 -10.88 -2.25 5.81
CA ARG A 133 -10.28 -3.25 6.70
C ARG A 133 -11.18 -3.55 7.90
N LYS A 134 -11.72 -2.50 8.53
CA LYS A 134 -12.59 -2.63 9.73
C LYS A 134 -14.00 -3.10 9.40
N LYS A 135 -14.57 -2.67 8.27
CA LYS A 135 -15.98 -2.93 7.90
C LYS A 135 -16.19 -4.25 7.16
N ILE A 136 -15.31 -4.57 6.22
CA ILE A 136 -15.48 -5.70 5.29
C ILE A 136 -14.30 -6.68 5.28
N GLY A 137 -13.32 -6.49 6.18
CA GLY A 137 -12.21 -7.43 6.35
C GLY A 137 -11.11 -7.35 5.30
N LEU A 138 -11.00 -6.23 4.56
CA LEU A 138 -9.90 -5.99 3.61
C LEU A 138 -8.53 -6.22 4.27
N ILE A 139 -7.69 -7.07 3.68
CA ILE A 139 -6.35 -7.36 4.22
C ILE A 139 -5.38 -6.26 3.77
N VAL A 140 -4.75 -5.58 4.72
CA VAL A 140 -3.84 -4.46 4.43
C VAL A 140 -2.40 -4.87 4.66
N MET A 141 -1.55 -4.59 3.67
CA MET A 141 -0.13 -4.96 3.65
C MET A 141 0.74 -3.72 3.40
N PRO A 142 1.36 -3.14 4.42
CA PRO A 142 2.31 -2.05 4.23
C PRO A 142 3.64 -2.56 3.64
N ILE A 143 4.19 -1.82 2.69
CA ILE A 143 5.56 -1.96 2.17
C ILE A 143 6.28 -0.64 2.43
N PHE A 144 7.40 -0.68 3.14
CA PHE A 144 8.27 0.48 3.35
C PHE A 144 9.29 0.55 2.21
N TYR A 145 9.18 1.57 1.35
CA TYR A 145 10.02 1.73 0.17
C TYR A 145 10.97 2.92 0.34
N ASP A 146 12.28 2.63 0.46
CA ASP A 146 13.35 3.63 0.67
C ASP A 146 13.06 4.59 1.85
N VAL A 147 12.48 4.04 2.91
CA VAL A 147 12.19 4.71 4.19
C VAL A 147 12.41 3.76 5.35
N ASP A 148 12.84 4.29 6.49
CA ASP A 148 12.91 3.52 7.74
C ASP A 148 11.48 3.34 8.30
N PRO A 149 11.02 2.11 8.55
CA PRO A 149 9.70 1.87 9.17
C PRO A 149 9.49 2.64 10.49
N SER A 150 10.55 2.84 11.27
CA SER A 150 10.50 3.60 12.52
C SER A 150 10.21 5.09 12.30
N GLU A 151 10.72 5.68 11.21
CA GLU A 151 10.38 7.06 10.82
C GLU A 151 8.90 7.18 10.47
N VAL A 152 8.35 6.19 9.76
CA VAL A 152 6.93 6.20 9.39
C VAL A 152 6.04 5.99 10.62
N ARG A 153 6.35 5.01 11.48
CA ARG A 153 5.56 4.70 12.69
C ARG A 153 5.54 5.87 13.67
N LYS A 154 6.69 6.51 13.86
CA LYS A 154 6.86 7.65 14.79
C LYS A 154 6.58 9.00 14.13
N LEU A 155 6.26 9.02 12.84
CA LEU A 155 6.00 10.23 12.06
C LEU A 155 7.17 11.23 12.14
N MET A 156 8.40 10.75 11.94
CA MET A 156 9.65 11.52 12.01
C MET A 156 10.19 11.86 10.60
N GLY A 157 11.27 12.65 10.56
CA GLY A 157 11.93 13.02 9.30
C GLY A 157 10.98 13.73 8.33
N ARG A 158 10.97 13.28 7.07
CA ARG A 158 10.09 13.86 6.03
C ARG A 158 8.60 13.71 6.32
N TYR A 159 8.20 12.68 7.07
CA TYR A 159 6.81 12.55 7.50
C TYR A 159 6.43 13.67 8.48
N ALA A 160 7.31 14.02 9.43
CA ALA A 160 7.08 15.14 10.34
C ALA A 160 6.95 16.45 9.58
N GLU A 161 7.85 16.72 8.64
CA GLU A 161 7.84 17.92 7.80
C GLU A 161 6.52 18.06 7.02
N ALA A 162 6.06 16.97 6.39
CA ALA A 162 4.80 16.95 5.68
C ALA A 162 3.60 17.22 6.60
N PHE A 163 3.58 16.66 7.81
CA PHE A 163 2.51 16.94 8.77
C PHE A 163 2.51 18.38 9.27
N ILE A 164 3.67 19.01 9.46
CA ILE A 164 3.76 20.45 9.80
C ILE A 164 3.11 21.29 8.70
N GLU A 165 3.34 20.94 7.43
CA GLU A 165 2.70 21.63 6.30
C GLU A 165 1.18 21.40 6.29
N HIS A 166 0.72 20.16 6.47
CA HIS A 166 -0.71 19.86 6.53
C HIS A 166 -1.42 20.57 7.68
N GLU A 167 -0.82 20.65 8.87
CA GLU A 167 -1.39 21.40 10.00
C GLU A 167 -1.55 22.88 9.68
N LYS A 168 -0.62 23.47 8.92
CA LYS A 168 -0.71 24.87 8.46
C LYS A 168 -1.81 25.05 7.41
N ASN A 169 -1.92 24.12 6.46
CA ASN A 169 -2.88 24.20 5.35
C ASN A 169 -4.31 23.86 5.80
N PHE A 170 -4.46 22.98 6.78
CA PHE A 170 -5.75 22.49 7.29
C PHE A 170 -6.06 23.00 8.69
N LYS A 171 -5.61 24.21 9.07
CA LYS A 171 -5.90 24.82 10.39
C LYS A 171 -7.39 24.80 10.77
N LYS A 172 -8.28 25.04 9.80
CA LYS A 172 -9.74 25.02 9.99
C LYS A 172 -10.34 23.60 10.09
N ASN A 173 -9.56 22.57 9.77
CA ASN A 173 -9.95 21.17 9.79
C ASN A 173 -8.81 20.30 10.38
N ILE A 174 -8.31 20.70 11.55
CA ILE A 174 -7.17 20.03 12.18
C ILE A 174 -7.47 18.57 12.53
N ASN A 175 -8.74 18.24 12.81
CA ASN A 175 -9.19 16.88 13.05
C ASN A 175 -8.91 15.95 11.86
N LYS A 176 -8.98 16.46 10.62
CA LYS A 176 -8.60 15.68 9.43
C LYS A 176 -7.13 15.25 9.48
N VAL A 177 -6.24 16.16 9.89
CA VAL A 177 -4.81 15.87 10.02
C VAL A 177 -4.54 14.87 11.15
N HIS A 178 -5.25 14.98 12.28
CA HIS A 178 -5.17 13.98 13.35
C HIS A 178 -5.60 12.59 12.89
N THR A 179 -6.69 12.49 12.11
CA THR A 179 -7.12 11.23 11.50
C THR A 179 -6.03 10.66 10.62
N TRP A 180 -5.44 11.47 9.73
CA TRP A 180 -4.35 11.02 8.86
C TRP A 180 -3.14 10.49 9.63
N LYS A 181 -2.72 11.19 10.70
CA LYS A 181 -1.63 10.72 11.59
C LYS A 181 -1.96 9.37 12.19
N ALA A 182 -3.13 9.24 12.80
CA ALA A 182 -3.57 8.00 13.44
C ALA A 182 -3.67 6.84 12.45
N THR A 183 -4.25 7.07 11.28
CA THR A 183 -4.37 6.06 10.22
C THR A 183 -3.01 5.60 9.71
N LEU A 184 -2.07 6.52 9.46
CA LEU A 184 -0.74 6.16 9.00
C LEU A 184 0.01 5.33 10.04
N THR A 185 -0.05 5.72 11.32
CA THR A 185 0.54 4.94 12.41
C THR A 185 -0.12 3.56 12.54
N GLU A 186 -1.45 3.46 12.41
CA GLU A 186 -2.17 2.17 12.43
C GLU A 186 -1.66 1.25 11.31
N VAL A 187 -1.57 1.76 10.07
CA VAL A 187 -1.08 1.00 8.91
C VAL A 187 0.37 0.57 9.09
N ALA A 188 1.25 1.47 9.54
CA ALA A 188 2.67 1.18 9.71
C ALA A 188 2.95 0.15 10.82
N ASN A 189 2.00 -0.07 11.72
CA ASN A 189 2.06 -1.09 12.78
C ASN A 189 1.48 -2.45 12.36
N LEU A 190 0.99 -2.60 11.11
CA LEU A 190 0.54 -3.90 10.59
C LEU A 190 1.69 -4.79 10.10
N ALA A 191 2.90 -4.24 9.97
CA ALA A 191 4.12 -4.94 9.55
C ALA A 191 5.00 -5.35 10.73
#